data_AF-A0A918IPE4-F1
#
_entry.id   AF-A0A918IPE4-F1
#
_cell.length_a   1.000
_cell.length_b   1.000
_cell.length_c   1.000
_cell.angle_alpha   90.00
_cell.angle_beta   90.00
_cell.angle_gamma   90.00
#
_symmetry.space_group_name_H-M   'P 1'
#
loop_
_entity.id
_entity.type
_entity.pdbx_description
1 polymer ?
#
loop_
_entity_poly.entity_id
_entity_poly.type
_entity_poly.pdbx_seq_one_letter_code
_entity_poly.pdbx_strand_id
1 'polypeptide(L)' 'MTRYTATIRHHSIASARVVNVGNDLTAAKTAATKEFGGEMRDYTIVIIDTQCPDPWNGDVVASKRVCARSWK' A
#
# COMPACT_ATOMS: atom_id res chain seq x y z
N MET A 1 -2.67 -4.80 18.31
CA MET A 1 -2.24 -5.53 17.10
C MET A 1 -2.14 -4.54 15.96
N THR A 2 -0.94 -4.36 15.42
CA THR A 2 -0.67 -3.57 14.20
C THR A 2 -1.32 -4.27 13.01
N ARG A 3 -2.08 -3.54 12.21
CA ARG A 3 -2.71 -4.04 10.98
C ARG A 3 -2.28 -3.13 9.85
N TYR A 4 -1.67 -3.69 8.82
CA TYR A 4 -1.26 -2.95 7.65
C TYR A 4 -2.29 -3.12 6.54
N THR A 5 -2.65 -2.01 5.93
CA THR A 5 -3.45 -1.99 4.71
C THR A 5 -2.59 -1.47 3.57
N ALA A 6 -2.80 -2.00 2.37
CA ALA A 6 -2.16 -1.52 1.17
C ALA A 6 -3.20 -0.91 0.24
N THR A 7 -2.84 0.20 -0.38
CA THR A 7 -3.66 0.88 -1.39
C THR A 7 -2.76 1.51 -2.45
N ILE A 8 -3.35 1.95 -3.55
CA ILE A 8 -2.64 2.64 -4.62
C ILE A 8 -2.97 4.13 -4.60
N ARG A 9 -1.95 4.96 -4.83
CA ARG A 9 -2.05 6.40 -4.90
C ARG A 9 -1.57 6.87 -6.26
N HIS A 10 -2.43 7.59 -6.96
CA HIS A 10 -2.11 8.25 -8.22
C HIS A 10 -2.91 9.54 -8.31
N HIS A 11 -2.34 10.58 -8.93
CA HIS A 11 -2.98 11.89 -9.01
C HIS A 11 -4.32 11.85 -9.79
N SER A 12 -4.50 10.88 -10.67
CA SER A 12 -5.76 10.66 -11.42
C SER A 12 -6.73 9.68 -10.76
N ILE A 13 -6.35 9.06 -9.63
CA ILE A 13 -7.18 8.05 -8.94
C ILE A 13 -7.74 8.69 -7.67
N ALA A 14 -9.01 9.08 -7.72
CA ALA A 14 -9.71 9.66 -6.58
C ALA A 14 -9.98 8.63 -5.46
N SER A 15 -10.09 7.35 -5.82
CA SER A 15 -10.29 6.26 -4.86
C SER A 15 -9.71 4.95 -5.39
N ALA A 16 -9.04 4.23 -4.50
CA ALA A 16 -8.32 3.00 -4.80
C ALA A 16 -8.75 1.88 -3.87
N ARG A 17 -8.66 0.64 -4.35
CA ARG A 17 -8.98 -0.53 -3.53
C ARG A 17 -7.98 -0.63 -2.38
N VAL A 18 -8.50 -0.68 -1.16
CA VAL A 18 -7.72 -0.95 0.05
C VAL A 18 -7.77 -2.45 0.32
N VAL A 19 -6.61 -3.09 0.46
CA VAL A 19 -6.49 -4.51 0.80
C VAL A 19 -5.77 -4.66 2.13
N ASN A 20 -6.26 -5.56 2.98
CA ASN A 20 -5.58 -5.88 4.23
C ASN A 20 -4.41 -6.81 3.90
N VAL A 21 -3.20 -6.39 4.26
CA VAL A 21 -1.96 -7.10 3.94
C VAL A 21 -1.29 -7.72 5.17
N GLY A 22 -2.03 -7.80 6.28
CA GLY A 22 -1.65 -8.52 7.48
C GLY A 22 -0.98 -7.65 8.55
N ASN A 23 -0.32 -8.31 9.50
CA ASN A 23 0.21 -7.68 10.71
C ASN A 23 1.74 -7.50 10.69
N ASP A 24 2.41 -7.96 9.61
CA ASP A 24 3.86 -7.88 9.44
C ASP A 24 4.20 -7.02 8.23
N LEU A 25 5.14 -6.08 8.39
CA LEU A 25 5.50 -5.12 7.35
C LEU A 25 6.15 -5.78 6.12
N THR A 26 6.93 -6.84 6.34
CA THR A 26 7.65 -7.55 5.27
C THR A 26 6.68 -8.41 4.47
N ALA A 27 5.80 -9.14 5.16
CA ALA A 27 4.69 -9.85 4.55
C ALA A 27 3.77 -8.87 3.79
N ALA A 28 3.50 -7.70 4.38
CA ALA A 28 2.66 -6.67 3.80
C ALA A 28 3.22 -6.14 2.46
N LYS A 29 4.52 -5.84 2.40
CA LYS A 29 5.22 -5.45 1.16
C LYS A 29 5.12 -6.52 0.07
N THR A 30 5.24 -7.78 0.46
CA THR A 30 5.17 -8.90 -0.48
C THR A 30 3.76 -9.08 -1.02
N ALA A 31 2.75 -9.08 -0.14
CA ALA A 31 1.34 -9.16 -0.51
C ALA A 31 0.90 -7.98 -1.38
N ALA A 32 1.30 -6.76 -1.01
CA ALA A 32 1.00 -5.56 -1.78
C ALA A 32 1.63 -5.58 -3.18
N THR A 33 2.88 -6.07 -3.30
CA THR A 33 3.52 -6.26 -4.62
C THR A 33 2.81 -7.34 -5.43
N LYS A 34 2.32 -8.41 -4.78
CA LYS A 34 1.60 -9.48 -5.49
C LYS A 34 0.24 -9.02 -6.01
N GLU A 35 -0.51 -8.28 -5.19
CA GLU A 35 -1.84 -7.76 -5.56
C GLU A 35 -1.75 -6.63 -6.59
N PHE A 36 -0.86 -5.65 -6.37
CA PHE A 36 -0.81 -4.43 -7.19
C PHE A 36 0.38 -4.35 -8.15
N GLY A 37 1.36 -5.25 -8.05
CA GLY A 37 2.53 -5.24 -8.94
C GLY A 37 2.27 -5.88 -10.30
N GLY A 38 1.12 -6.52 -10.49
CA GLY A 38 0.71 -7.12 -11.75
C GLY A 38 0.10 -6.13 -12.74
N GLU A 39 -0.55 -5.06 -12.28
CA GLU A 39 -1.09 -4.06 -13.20
C GLU A 39 0.03 -3.08 -13.58
N MET A 40 0.49 -3.16 -14.84
CA MET A 40 1.45 -2.22 -15.45
C MET A 40 0.80 -0.83 -15.60
N ARG A 41 0.69 -0.10 -14.50
CA ARG A 41 0.22 1.29 -14.47
C ARG A 41 1.13 2.12 -13.58
N ASP A 42 1.26 3.40 -13.93
CA ASP A 42 2.15 4.35 -13.24
C ASP A 42 1.52 4.83 -11.92
N TYR A 43 1.28 3.93 -10.97
CA TYR A 43 0.79 4.28 -9.64
C TYR A 43 1.79 3.94 -8.53
N THR A 44 1.61 4.60 -7.38
CA THR A 44 2.42 4.35 -6.18
C THR A 44 1.62 3.48 -5.21
N ILE A 45 2.13 2.30 -4.90
CA ILE A 45 1.61 1.45 -3.84
C ILE A 45 2.04 2.09 -2.51
N VAL A 46 1.10 2.27 -1.59
CA VAL A 46 1.35 2.76 -0.23
C VAL A 46 0.82 1.75 0.77
N ILE A 47 1.60 1.53 1.84
CA ILE A 47 1.21 0.72 2.99
C ILE A 47 0.92 1.69 4.13
N ILE A 48 -0.27 1.55 4.68
CA ILE A 48 -0.82 2.38 5.73
C ILE A 48 -0.92 1.53 7.00
N ASP A 49 -0.41 2.05 8.11
CA ASP A 49 -0.68 1.45 9.40
C ASP A 49 -2.11 1.82 9.86
N THR A 50 -2.92 0.78 10.01
CA THR A 50 -4.35 0.88 10.31
C THR A 50 -4.60 0.81 11.83
N GLN A 51 -3.59 1.00 12.68
CA GLN A 51 -3.84 1.28 14.09
C GLN A 51 -4.47 2.67 14.28
N CYS A 52 -4.29 3.57 13.32
CA CYS A 52 -5.05 4.81 13.25
C CYS A 52 -6.47 4.52 12.72
N PRO A 53 -7.53 4.99 13.38
CA PRO A 53 -8.92 4.72 13.01
C PRO A 53 -9.34 5.31 11.66
N ASP A 54 -8.53 6.20 11.08
CA ASP A 54 -8.77 6.83 9.79
C ASP A 54 -7.96 6.15 8.67
N PRO A 55 -8.59 5.38 7.76
CA PRO A 55 -7.89 4.77 6.63
C PRO A 55 -7.38 5.78 5.59
N TRP A 56 -7.84 7.04 5.67
CA TRP A 56 -7.39 8.15 4.83
C TRP A 56 -6.28 8.99 5.49
N ASN A 57 -6.11 8.87 6.80
CA ASN A 57 -5.16 9.64 7.60
C ASN A 57 -4.18 8.73 8.38
N GLY A 58 -4.17 7.44 8.06
CA GLY A 58 -3.25 6.47 8.64
C GLY A 58 -1.82 6.77 8.22
N ASP A 59 -0.89 6.46 9.11
CA ASP A 59 0.52 6.72 8.88
C ASP A 59 1.04 5.85 7.73
N VAL A 60 1.59 6.50 6.69
CA VAL A 60 2.17 5.78 5.55
C VAL A 60 3.54 5.27 5.98
N VAL A 61 3.58 4.01 6.39
CA VAL A 61 4.79 3.35 6.87
C VAL A 61 5.74 2.91 5.76
N ALA A 62 5.22 2.74 4.53
CA ALA A 62 6.04 2.40 3.38
C ALA A 62 5.35 2.76 2.06
N SER A 63 6.14 3.06 1.04
CA SER A 63 5.64 3.36 -0.31
C SER A 63 6.54 2.78 -1.40
N LYS A 64 5.98 2.43 -2.55
CA LYS A 64 6.72 1.91 -3.70
C LYS A 64 5.97 2.22 -4.99
N ARG A 65 6.67 2.77 -5.98
CA ARG A 65 6.13 2.83 -7.36
C ARG A 65 6.16 1.43 -7.97
N VAL A 66 5.13 1.04 -8.71
CA VAL A 66 5.08 -0.29 -9.36
C VAL A 66 6.32 -0.55 -10.21
N CYS A 67 6.75 0.46 -10.97
CA CYS A 67 7.92 0.40 -11.83
C CYS A 67 9.26 0.52 -11.07
N ALA A 68 9.25 0.83 -9.77
CA ALA A 68 10.47 0.99 -8.98
C ALA A 68 10.96 -0.34 -8.41
N ARG A 69 12.29 -0.51 -8.37
CA ARG A 69 12.92 -1.73 -7.87
C ARG A 69 12.91 -1.84 -6.33
N SER A 70 12.76 -0.71 -5.63
CA SER A 70 12.87 -0.64 -4.17
C SER A 70 11.69 0.06 -3.51
N TRP A 71 11.37 -0.36 -2.28
CA TRP A 71 10.45 0.32 -1.38
C TRP A 71 11.16 1.51 -0.71
N LYS A 72 10.45 2.63 -0.55
CA LYS A 72 10.85 3.79 0.25
C LYS A 72 10.05 3.86 1.54
#